data_AF-A0AB38A077-F1
#
_entry.id   AF-A0AB38A077-F1
#
_cell.length_a   1.000
_cell.length_b   1.000
_cell.length_c   1.000
_cell.angle_alpha   90.00
_cell.angle_beta   90.00
_cell.angle_gamma   90.00
#
_symmetry.space_group_name_H-M   'P 1'
#
loop_
_entity.id
_entity.type
_entity.pdbx_description
1 polymer ?
#
loop_
_entity_poly.entity_id
_entity_poly.type
_entity_poly.pdbx_seq_one_letter_code
_entity_poly.pdbx_strand_id
1 'polypeptide(L)'
;MAKSGKKRKSDSVTMLAVAGYVLFLVVGFPAAERAGGFYPALMILAGIATLFAIVYYHSRVNAYVCPKCRRKFKISFLTDLLSLNGGKQGKRVTCPHCGFKGWMQETAPDEK
;
A
#
# COMPACT_ATOMS: atom_id res chain seq x y z
N MET A 1 20.92 0.26 18.61
CA MET A 1 21.55 0.14 17.28
C MET A 1 20.51 0.37 16.20
N ALA A 2 20.44 1.58 15.65
CA ALA A 2 19.56 1.91 14.53
C ALA A 2 20.26 1.49 13.23
N LYS A 3 19.83 0.36 12.64
CA LYS A 3 20.31 -0.03 11.31
C LYS A 3 19.79 0.98 10.29
N SER A 4 20.73 1.74 9.72
CA SER A 4 20.57 2.61 8.55
C SER A 4 19.66 1.95 7.51
N GLY A 5 18.53 2.60 7.23
CA GLY A 5 17.45 2.09 6.41
C GLY A 5 17.83 2.08 4.93
N LYS A 6 18.35 0.95 4.46
CA LYS A 6 18.35 0.66 3.02
C LYS A 6 16.89 0.42 2.61
N LYS A 7 16.19 1.46 2.13
CA LYS A 7 14.84 1.38 1.57
C LYS A 7 14.80 0.23 0.56
N ARG A 8 13.96 -0.78 0.79
CA ARG A 8 13.91 -1.96 -0.08
C ARG A 8 13.37 -1.56 -1.45
N LYS A 9 13.87 -2.19 -2.51
CA LYS A 9 13.48 -1.89 -3.90
C LYS A 9 11.96 -1.95 -4.10
N SER A 10 11.26 -2.91 -3.50
CA SER A 10 9.79 -3.01 -3.52
C SER A 10 9.11 -1.78 -2.93
N ASP A 11 9.61 -1.31 -1.79
CA ASP A 11 9.01 -0.21 -1.03
C ASP A 11 9.19 1.10 -1.81
N SER A 12 10.35 1.26 -2.47
CA SER A 12 10.60 2.37 -3.39
C SER A 12 9.68 2.33 -4.61
N VAL A 13 9.41 1.15 -5.18
CA VAL A 13 8.49 1.00 -6.32
C VAL A 13 7.06 1.35 -5.93
N THR A 14 6.54 0.82 -4.81
CA THR A 14 5.19 1.17 -4.34
C THR A 14 5.09 2.66 -4.04
N MET A 15 6.08 3.25 -3.39
CA MET A 15 6.08 4.68 -3.07
C MET A 15 6.09 5.55 -4.34
N LEU A 16 6.86 5.19 -5.37
CA LEU A 16 6.84 5.87 -6.67
C LEU A 16 5.48 5.72 -7.36
N ALA A 17 4.88 4.53 -7.32
CA ALA A 17 3.55 4.29 -7.89
C ALA A 17 2.47 5.12 -7.17
N VAL A 18 2.52 5.23 -5.84
CA VAL A 18 1.62 6.09 -5.06
C VAL A 18 1.84 7.56 -5.39
N ALA A 19 3.08 8.02 -5.51
CA ALA A 19 3.37 9.40 -5.89
C ALA A 19 2.82 9.72 -7.30
N GLY A 20 3.01 8.81 -8.25
CA GLY A 20 2.44 8.91 -9.59
C GLY A 20 0.92 8.91 -9.58
N TYR A 21 0.29 8.08 -8.74
CA TYR A 21 -1.15 8.04 -8.56
C TYR A 21 -1.70 9.36 -8.00
N VAL A 22 -1.05 9.93 -6.98
CA VAL A 22 -1.43 11.25 -6.44
C VAL A 22 -1.30 12.33 -7.51
N LEU A 23 -0.23 12.33 -8.30
CA LEU A 23 -0.06 13.28 -9.40
C LEU A 23 -1.14 13.11 -10.46
N PHE A 24 -1.47 11.86 -10.82
CA PHE A 24 -2.56 11.53 -11.74
C PHE A 24 -3.90 12.09 -11.24
N LEU A 25 -4.21 11.97 -9.94
CA LEU A 25 -5.43 12.54 -9.38
C LEU A 25 -5.40 14.08 -9.38
N VAL A 26 -4.32 14.69 -8.91
CA VAL A 26 -4.21 16.15 -8.75
C VAL A 26 -4.18 16.89 -10.09
N VAL A 27 -3.55 16.31 -11.12
CA VAL A 27 -3.47 16.94 -12.45
C VAL A 27 -4.60 16.47 -13.35
N GLY A 28 -4.87 15.17 -13.36
CA GLY A 28 -5.81 14.56 -14.29
C GLY A 28 -7.26 14.90 -13.96
N PHE A 29 -7.66 14.92 -12.68
CA PHE A 29 -9.04 15.21 -12.31
C PHE A 29 -9.46 16.64 -12.71
N PRO A 30 -8.68 17.70 -12.39
CA PRO A 30 -9.03 19.05 -12.86
C PRO A 30 -8.97 19.22 -14.38
N ALA A 31 -8.16 18.44 -15.09
CA ALA A 31 -8.13 18.46 -16.55
C ALA A 31 -9.39 17.81 -17.15
N ALA A 32 -9.83 16.68 -16.58
CA ALA A 32 -11.03 16.00 -17.02
C ALA A 32 -12.32 16.78 -16.72
N GLU A 33 -12.40 17.44 -15.56
CA GLU A 33 -13.52 18.35 -15.25
C GLU A 33 -13.61 19.52 -16.24
N ARG A 34 -12.46 20.06 -16.68
CA ARG A 34 -12.41 21.11 -17.71
C ARG A 34 -12.81 20.60 -19.10
N ALA A 35 -12.49 19.35 -19.42
CA ALA A 35 -12.89 18.72 -20.68
C ALA A 35 -14.40 18.40 -20.70
N GLY A 36 -14.99 18.14 -19.53
CA GLY A 36 -16.42 17.87 -19.36
C GLY A 36 -16.87 16.52 -19.92
N GLY A 37 -18.17 16.38 -20.16
CA GLY A 37 -18.75 15.15 -20.72
C GLY A 37 -18.50 13.90 -19.85
N PHE A 38 -18.06 12.80 -20.47
CA PHE A 38 -17.81 11.54 -19.77
C PHE A 38 -16.37 11.40 -19.23
N TYR A 39 -15.49 12.38 -19.48
CA TYR A 39 -14.08 12.31 -19.06
C TYR A 39 -13.91 12.19 -17.54
N PRO A 40 -14.65 12.92 -16.67
CA PRO A 40 -14.57 12.73 -15.22
C PRO A 40 -14.90 11.30 -14.79
N ALA A 41 -15.93 10.69 -15.38
CA ALA A 41 -16.32 9.31 -15.07
C ALA A 41 -15.23 8.31 -15.46
N LEU A 42 -14.63 8.45 -16.65
CA LEU A 42 -13.50 7.62 -17.07
C LEU A 42 -12.28 7.79 -16.15
N MET A 43 -11.99 9.02 -15.72
CA MET A 43 -10.92 9.30 -14.77
C MET A 43 -11.15 8.64 -13.41
N ILE A 44 -12.39 8.65 -12.90
CA ILE A 44 -12.75 7.96 -11.66
C ILE A 44 -12.54 6.45 -11.81
N LEU A 45 -13.03 5.84 -12.90
CA LEU A 45 -12.85 4.41 -13.17
C LEU A 45 -11.38 4.02 -13.27
N ALA A 46 -10.59 4.81 -14.02
CA ALA A 46 -9.15 4.62 -14.13
C ALA A 46 -8.47 4.77 -12.76
N GLY A 47 -8.86 5.77 -11.97
CA GLY A 47 -8.33 5.99 -10.63
C GLY A 47 -8.59 4.82 -9.67
N ILE A 48 -9.78 4.23 -9.72
CA ILE A 48 -10.11 3.03 -8.93
C ILE A 48 -9.27 1.84 -9.39
N ALA A 49 -9.17 1.61 -10.70
CA ALA A 49 -8.39 0.51 -11.25
C ALA A 49 -6.89 0.63 -10.90
N THR A 50 -6.30 1.82 -11.02
CA THR A 50 -4.91 2.08 -10.65
C THR A 50 -4.67 1.87 -9.15
N LEU A 51 -5.56 2.37 -8.28
CA LEU A 51 -5.48 2.13 -6.84
C LEU A 51 -5.48 0.63 -6.52
N PHE A 52 -6.39 -0.12 -7.14
CA PHE A 52 -6.51 -1.56 -6.94
C PHE A 52 -5.24 -2.29 -7.41
N ALA A 53 -4.67 -1.91 -8.55
CA ALA A 53 -3.42 -2.48 -9.04
C ALA A 53 -2.25 -2.23 -8.07
N ILE A 54 -2.12 -1.00 -7.55
CA ILE A 54 -1.06 -0.62 -6.59
C ILE A 54 -1.17 -1.46 -5.31
N VAL A 55 -2.37 -1.51 -4.71
CA VAL A 55 -2.58 -2.25 -3.46
C VAL A 55 -2.46 -3.75 -3.67
N TYR A 56 -2.93 -4.27 -4.80
CA TYR A 56 -2.74 -5.68 -5.14
C TYR A 56 -1.26 -6.03 -5.24
N TYR A 57 -0.48 -5.26 -6.01
CA TYR A 57 0.95 -5.44 -6.11
C TYR A 57 1.63 -5.39 -4.73
N HIS A 58 1.31 -4.36 -3.93
CA HIS A 58 1.84 -4.18 -2.58
C HIS A 58 1.59 -5.41 -1.69
N SER A 59 0.35 -5.93 -1.66
CA SER A 59 -0.01 -7.11 -0.87
C SER A 59 0.75 -8.38 -1.29
N ARG A 60 1.22 -8.46 -2.54
CA ARG A 60 1.95 -9.63 -3.08
C ARG A 60 3.42 -9.62 -2.70
N VAL A 61 4.04 -8.43 -2.75
CA VAL A 61 5.49 -8.24 -2.57
C VAL A 61 5.90 -7.88 -1.14
N ASN A 62 4.93 -7.69 -0.23
CA ASN A 62 5.18 -7.37 1.16
C ASN A 62 4.63 -8.43 2.13
N ALA A 63 5.28 -8.49 3.29
CA ALA A 63 4.85 -9.25 4.45
C ALA A 63 5.02 -8.36 5.69
N TYR A 64 4.53 -8.83 6.84
CA TYR A 64 4.51 -8.07 8.08
C TYR A 64 5.05 -8.91 9.23
N VAL A 65 5.76 -8.28 10.17
CA VAL A 65 6.25 -8.95 11.38
C VAL A 65 5.45 -8.50 12.59
N CYS A 66 4.89 -9.45 13.33
CA CYS A 66 4.21 -9.16 14.58
C CYS A 66 5.22 -8.77 15.69
N PRO A 67 5.07 -7.63 16.38
CA PRO A 67 5.98 -7.28 17.47
C PRO A 67 5.81 -8.17 18.71
N LYS A 68 4.62 -8.78 18.90
CA LYS A 68 4.31 -9.64 20.05
C LYS A 68 4.85 -11.07 19.89
N CYS A 69 4.45 -11.78 18.83
CA CYS A 69 4.85 -13.18 18.63
C CYS A 69 5.97 -13.38 17.60
N ARG A 70 6.47 -12.29 16.99
CA ARG A 70 7.59 -12.26 16.02
C ARG A 70 7.39 -13.05 14.73
N ARG A 71 6.23 -13.68 14.55
CA ARG A 71 5.90 -14.39 13.30
C ARG A 71 5.71 -13.41 12.15
N LYS A 72 6.18 -13.82 10.98
CA LYS A 72 5.97 -13.13 9.70
C LYS A 72 4.67 -13.64 9.07
N PHE A 73 3.88 -12.75 8.48
CA PHE A 73 2.64 -13.12 7.80
C PHE A 73 2.34 -12.16 6.65
N LYS A 74 1.54 -12.63 5.68
CA LYS A 74 0.95 -11.77 4.64
C LYS A 74 -0.46 -11.36 5.05
N ILE A 75 -0.93 -10.25 4.48
CA ILE A 75 -2.33 -9.83 4.57
C ILE A 75 -2.97 -9.92 3.19
N SER A 76 -4.29 -10.05 3.14
CA SER A 76 -5.04 -10.03 1.88
C SER A 76 -5.08 -8.62 1.28
N PHE A 77 -5.38 -8.54 -0.02
CA PHE A 77 -5.62 -7.28 -0.73
C PHE A 77 -6.62 -6.37 0.00
N LEU A 78 -7.76 -6.91 0.45
CA LEU A 78 -8.79 -6.10 1.13
C LEU A 78 -8.31 -5.57 2.49
N THR A 79 -7.61 -6.39 3.26
CA THR A 79 -6.99 -5.94 4.51
C THR A 79 -5.93 -4.87 4.22
N ASP A 80 -5.17 -5.03 3.14
CA ASP A 80 -4.17 -4.05 2.71
C ASP A 80 -4.81 -2.72 2.25
N LEU A 81 -5.94 -2.77 1.55
CA LEU A 81 -6.67 -1.58 1.10
C LEU A 81 -7.29 -0.79 2.26
N LEU A 82 -7.88 -1.48 3.23
CA LEU A 82 -8.75 -0.88 4.24
C LEU A 82 -8.06 -0.60 5.58
N SER A 83 -6.85 -1.08 5.81
CA SER A 83 -6.15 -0.83 7.07
C SER A 83 -5.31 0.44 7.04
N LEU A 84 -5.09 1.00 8.23
CA LEU A 84 -4.38 2.25 8.41
C LEU A 84 -2.88 2.09 8.10
N ASN A 85 -2.37 2.99 7.26
CA ASN A 85 -0.95 3.11 6.93
C ASN A 85 -0.29 4.14 7.87
N GLY A 86 0.68 3.72 8.67
CA GLY A 86 1.39 4.54 9.66
C GLY A 86 2.78 4.98 9.20
N GLY A 87 3.09 4.89 7.90
CA GLY A 87 4.40 5.19 7.35
C GLY A 87 5.49 4.35 8.02
N LYS A 88 6.40 5.00 8.78
CA LYS A 88 7.48 4.31 9.51
C LYS A 88 6.99 3.32 10.58
N GLN A 89 5.75 3.46 11.07
CA GLN A 89 5.17 2.49 12.01
C GLN A 89 4.72 1.20 11.31
N GLY A 90 4.65 1.20 9.98
CA GLY A 90 4.07 0.13 9.18
C GLY A 90 2.55 0.19 9.20
N LYS A 91 1.89 -0.97 9.21
CA LYS A 91 0.44 -1.07 8.99
C LYS A 91 -0.29 -1.57 10.23
N ARG A 92 -1.46 -0.99 10.54
CA ARG A 92 -2.25 -1.40 11.71
C ARG A 92 -3.20 -2.54 11.37
N VAL A 93 -2.81 -3.77 11.71
CA VAL A 93 -3.58 -4.99 11.42
C VAL A 93 -3.61 -5.95 12.62
N THR A 94 -4.46 -6.97 12.55
CA THR A 94 -4.51 -8.06 13.53
C THR A 94 -3.58 -9.19 13.10
N CYS A 95 -2.70 -9.66 13.99
CA CYS A 95 -1.84 -10.80 13.73
C CYS A 95 -2.66 -12.10 13.70
N PRO A 96 -2.59 -12.90 12.61
CA PRO A 96 -3.38 -14.12 12.48
C PRO A 96 -2.90 -15.25 13.40
N HIS A 97 -1.72 -15.13 14.00
CA HIS A 97 -1.13 -16.18 14.83
C HIS A 97 -1.34 -16.00 16.34
N CYS A 98 -1.50 -14.76 16.81
CA CYS A 98 -1.60 -14.48 18.25
C CYS A 98 -2.69 -13.46 18.62
N GLY A 99 -3.46 -12.96 17.65
CA GLY A 99 -4.55 -12.01 17.87
C GLY A 99 -4.12 -10.58 18.22
N PHE A 100 -2.82 -10.30 18.36
CA PHE A 100 -2.34 -8.93 18.63
C PHE A 100 -2.77 -7.97 17.53
N LYS A 101 -3.46 -6.88 17.89
CA LYS A 101 -3.89 -5.81 16.98
C LYS A 101 -3.06 -4.55 17.23
N GLY A 102 -2.29 -4.12 16.25
CA GLY A 102 -1.37 -3.00 16.41
C GLY A 102 -0.57 -2.73 15.15
N TRP A 103 0.45 -1.88 15.27
CA TRP A 103 1.35 -1.54 14.18
C TRP A 103 2.32 -2.70 13.89
N MET A 104 2.34 -3.15 12.65
CA MET A 104 3.18 -4.24 12.17
C MET A 104 4.16 -3.68 11.14
N GLN A 105 5.44 -3.93 11.36
CA GLN A 105 6.49 -3.47 10.46
C GLN A 105 6.47 -4.28 9.15
N GLU A 106 6.58 -3.57 8.03
CA GLU A 106 6.70 -4.18 6.70
C GLU A 106 8.05 -4.87 6.53
N THR A 107 8.04 -6.01 5.86
CA THR A 107 9.20 -6.83 5.55
C THR A 107 9.01 -7.56 4.23
N ALA A 108 10.07 -8.21 3.74
CA ALA A 108 9.98 -9.01 2.54
C ALA A 108 9.31 -10.34 2.88
N PRO A 109 8.49 -10.89 1.98
CA PRO A 109 8.08 -12.28 2.12
C PRO A 109 9.32 -13.17 2.20
N ASP A 110 9.18 -14.32 2.84
CA ASP A 110 10.23 -15.34 2.78
C ASP A 110 10.41 -15.77 1.31
N GLU A 111 11.66 -15.82 0.85
CA GLU A 111 11.99 -16.41 -0.45
C GLU A 111 11.60 -17.91 -0.39
N LYS A 112 10.91 -18.37 -1.43
CA LYS A 112 10.55 -19.79 -1.56
C LYS A 112 11.75 -20.57 -2.07
#